data_AF-A0A482W303-F1
#
_entry.id   AF-A0A482W303-F1
#
_cell.length_a   1.000
_cell.length_b   1.000
_cell.length_c   1.000
_cell.angle_alpha   90.00
_cell.angle_beta   90.00
_cell.angle_gamma   90.00
#
_symmetry.space_group_name_H-M   'P 1'
#
loop_
_entity.id
_entity.type
_entity.pdbx_description
1 polymer ?
#
loop_
_entity_poly.entity_id
_entity_poly.type
_entity_poly.pdbx_seq_one_letter_code
_entity_poly.pdbx_strand_id
1 'polypeptide(L)'
;SGVEGEVKTSIDINPVANSIYQHNFPDVKLLHRNIQGLTPKFINKLGVDTILMSPPCQPFTRNGLQADVEDERTKSFVHILDILPLLNIEKILIENVKGFETSQMRELLIATLTKCGFVYQEFILNPTQIGVPNSRHRYYCLASKSVNGFPFETGPLKSELPSSSESAEKENCFKISQIIEHNVDLNPFYLDDKILRKHLNVLDICFFNSINSCCFTKAYGRYIEGTGSVFTEKSEEFVQEIYKQAFGCEAGSEEYLRLARQLNLRFFTPREVCRLMCFPETFTFPK
;
A
#
# COMPACT_ATOMS: atom_id res chain seq x y z
N SER A 1 2.82 16.82 2.64
CA SER A 1 1.76 17.47 3.43
C SER A 1 2.13 18.90 3.83
N GLY A 2 3.41 19.26 4.00
CA GLY A 2 3.80 20.61 4.44
C GLY A 2 3.34 20.94 5.88
N VAL A 3 2.84 19.93 6.59
CA VAL A 3 2.37 20.04 7.97
C VAL A 3 3.59 20.09 8.87
N GLU A 4 3.65 21.11 9.71
CA GLU A 4 4.69 21.23 10.73
C GLU A 4 4.52 20.14 11.78
N GLY A 5 5.60 19.40 12.05
CA GLY A 5 5.61 18.31 13.02
C GLY A 5 6.91 17.50 12.92
N GLU A 6 7.18 16.74 13.97
CA GLU A 6 8.35 15.85 14.04
C GLU A 6 7.92 14.44 14.50
N VAL A 7 8.55 13.42 13.94
CA VAL A 7 8.32 12.04 14.39
C VAL A 7 9.15 11.80 15.65
N LYS A 8 8.50 11.86 16.83
CA LYS A 8 9.18 11.59 18.11
C LYS A 8 9.66 10.15 18.25
N THR A 9 8.92 9.18 17.69
CA THR A 9 9.34 7.78 17.69
C THR A 9 8.63 6.97 16.59
N SER A 10 9.30 5.93 16.10
CA SER A 10 8.71 4.86 15.27
C SER A 10 8.77 3.52 16.01
N ILE A 11 7.79 2.65 15.79
CA ILE A 11 7.66 1.38 16.51
C ILE A 11 7.25 0.28 15.54
N ASP A 12 8.09 -0.75 15.39
CA ASP A 12 7.78 -1.96 14.63
C ASP A 12 8.54 -3.16 15.22
N ILE A 13 7.98 -4.36 15.08
CA ILE A 13 8.58 -5.62 15.53
C ILE A 13 9.48 -6.26 14.48
N ASN A 14 9.42 -5.81 13.23
CA ASN A 14 10.13 -6.42 12.13
C ASN A 14 11.55 -5.83 12.02
N PRO A 15 12.61 -6.60 12.32
CA PRO A 15 13.98 -6.09 12.29
C PRO A 15 14.43 -5.67 10.88
N VAL A 16 13.92 -6.31 9.82
CA VAL A 16 14.24 -5.93 8.43
C VAL A 16 13.62 -4.58 8.10
N ALA A 17 12.33 -4.38 8.41
CA ALA A 17 11.67 -3.09 8.23
C ALA A 17 12.37 -1.99 9.03
N ASN A 18 12.73 -2.28 10.30
CA ASN A 18 13.45 -1.36 11.17
C ASN A 18 14.81 -0.96 10.59
N SER A 19 15.56 -1.89 10.01
CA SER A 19 16.85 -1.59 9.38
C SER A 19 16.72 -0.63 8.20
N ILE A 20 15.68 -0.80 7.37
CA ILE A 20 15.40 0.08 6.23
C ILE A 20 14.92 1.46 6.74
N TYR A 21 14.07 1.49 7.77
CA TYR A 21 13.60 2.74 8.37
C TYR A 21 14.77 3.56 8.92
N GLN A 22 15.63 2.95 9.75
CA GLN A 22 16.76 3.63 10.38
C GLN A 22 17.79 4.13 9.35
N HIS A 23 17.98 3.40 8.25
CA HIS A 23 18.83 3.83 7.14
C HIS A 23 18.37 5.13 6.50
N ASN A 24 17.05 5.32 6.36
CA ASN A 24 16.48 6.51 5.72
C ASN A 24 16.16 7.64 6.71
N PHE A 25 15.97 7.31 8.00
CA PHE A 25 15.60 8.25 9.06
C PHE A 25 16.51 8.07 10.28
N PRO A 26 17.82 8.32 10.16
CA PRO A 26 18.82 8.00 11.19
C PRO A 26 18.60 8.77 12.50
N ASP A 27 17.97 9.94 12.43
CA ASP A 27 17.73 10.82 13.59
C ASP A 27 16.42 10.50 14.32
N VAL A 28 15.55 9.66 13.73
CA VAL A 28 14.28 9.28 14.35
C VAL A 28 14.52 8.15 15.35
N LYS A 29 14.00 8.31 16.57
CA LYS A 29 14.08 7.27 17.60
C LYS A 29 13.22 6.06 17.23
N LEU A 30 13.86 4.96 16.87
CA LEU A 30 13.21 3.69 16.59
C LEU A 30 13.11 2.81 17.84
N LEU A 31 11.95 2.20 18.05
CA LEU A 31 11.69 1.23 19.11
C LEU A 31 11.34 -0.13 18.50
N HIS A 32 12.29 -1.06 18.56
CA HIS A 32 12.04 -2.45 18.20
C HIS A 32 11.27 -3.15 19.32
N ARG A 33 9.94 -2.96 19.36
CA ARG A 33 9.07 -3.44 20.45
C ARG A 33 7.69 -3.86 19.94
N ASN A 34 7.09 -4.83 20.61
CA ASN A 34 5.68 -5.16 20.42
C ASN A 34 4.81 -4.03 20.98
N ILE A 35 3.82 -3.61 20.19
CA ILE A 35 2.85 -2.55 20.53
C ILE A 35 2.10 -2.88 21.83
N GLN A 36 1.83 -4.16 22.11
CA GLN A 36 1.17 -4.62 23.35
C GLN A 36 1.98 -4.31 24.61
N GLY A 37 3.29 -4.06 24.49
CA GLY A 37 4.14 -3.65 25.60
C GLY A 37 4.11 -2.14 25.90
N LEU A 38 3.38 -1.34 25.11
CA LEU A 38 3.29 0.10 25.32
C LEU A 38 2.29 0.43 26.43
N THR A 39 2.68 1.31 27.35
CA THR A 39 1.80 1.76 28.44
C THR A 39 1.39 3.21 28.24
N PRO A 40 0.23 3.64 28.78
CA PRO A 40 -0.18 5.05 28.74
C PRO A 40 0.90 6.00 29.27
N LYS A 41 1.53 5.63 30.41
CA LYS A 41 2.60 6.41 31.03
C LYS A 41 3.79 6.59 30.09
N PHE A 42 4.15 5.55 29.33
CA PHE A 42 5.25 5.64 28.36
C PHE A 42 4.89 6.59 27.22
N ILE A 43 3.72 6.41 26.59
CA ILE A 43 3.29 7.21 25.44
C ILE A 43 3.12 8.69 25.84
N ASN A 44 2.43 8.98 26.95
CA ASN A 44 2.25 10.36 27.41
C ASN A 44 3.57 11.04 27.75
N LYS A 45 4.59 10.30 28.22
CA LYS A 45 5.94 10.83 28.46
C LYS A 45 6.67 11.21 27.17
N LEU A 46 6.29 10.64 26.02
CA LEU A 46 6.84 11.06 24.72
C LEU A 46 6.37 12.47 24.32
N GLY A 47 5.29 12.97 24.93
CA GLY A 47 4.74 14.29 24.60
C GLY A 47 4.21 14.38 23.17
N VAL A 48 3.67 13.26 22.64
CA VAL A 48 3.07 13.21 21.30
C VAL A 48 1.58 13.53 21.38
N ASP A 49 1.07 14.24 20.38
CA ASP A 49 -0.35 14.56 20.21
C ASP A 49 -0.99 13.79 19.04
N THR A 50 -0.18 13.11 18.22
CA THR A 50 -0.60 12.50 16.96
C THR A 50 -0.15 11.05 16.88
N ILE A 51 -1.06 10.15 16.47
CA ILE A 51 -0.76 8.76 16.13
C ILE A 51 -0.98 8.56 14.62
N LEU A 52 0.04 8.05 13.93
CA LEU A 52 -0.07 7.53 12.57
C LEU A 52 0.14 6.02 12.63
N MET A 53 -0.80 5.23 12.12
CA MET A 53 -0.70 3.77 12.20
C MET A 53 -1.31 3.03 11.02
N SER A 54 -0.68 1.91 10.67
CA SER A 54 -1.15 0.91 9.71
C SER A 54 -1.20 -0.45 10.39
N PRO A 55 -2.19 -0.71 11.27
CA PRO A 55 -2.27 -1.99 11.99
C PRO A 55 -2.39 -3.16 11.00
N PRO A 56 -1.75 -4.31 11.27
CA PRO A 56 -1.80 -5.46 10.38
C PRO A 56 -3.24 -5.96 10.25
N CYS A 57 -3.60 -6.32 9.03
CA CYS A 57 -4.94 -6.71 8.67
C CYS A 57 -4.95 -8.15 8.17
N GLN A 58 -5.26 -9.12 9.05
CA GLN A 58 -5.58 -10.50 8.65
C GLN A 58 -6.07 -11.36 9.82
N PRO A 59 -7.08 -12.24 9.62
CA PRO A 59 -7.92 -12.41 8.43
C PRO A 59 -9.35 -11.88 8.64
N PHE A 60 -9.65 -10.67 8.15
CA PHE A 60 -11.04 -10.26 7.89
C PHE A 60 -11.49 -10.93 6.58
N THR A 61 -11.54 -12.26 6.54
CA THR A 61 -11.83 -13.00 5.32
C THR A 61 -13.31 -12.98 4.97
N ARG A 62 -13.58 -12.73 3.69
CA ARG A 62 -14.88 -12.84 3.00
C ARG A 62 -15.50 -14.25 3.03
N ASN A 63 -14.81 -15.27 3.57
CA ASN A 63 -15.15 -16.70 3.50
C ASN A 63 -14.87 -17.48 4.81
N GLY A 64 -15.37 -17.01 5.96
CA GLY A 64 -15.57 -17.88 7.11
C GLY A 64 -15.03 -17.35 8.44
N LEU A 65 -15.95 -17.35 9.43
CA LEU A 65 -15.79 -17.08 10.87
C LEU A 65 -15.44 -15.63 11.23
N GLN A 66 -16.49 -14.89 11.60
CA GLN A 66 -16.49 -13.55 12.18
C GLN A 66 -15.91 -13.55 13.62
N ALA A 67 -14.67 -13.99 13.80
CA ALA A 67 -13.96 -13.98 15.09
C ALA A 67 -12.72 -13.08 15.05
N ASP A 68 -12.85 -11.92 14.41
CA ASP A 68 -11.73 -11.01 14.09
C ASP A 68 -11.02 -10.43 15.34
N VAL A 69 -11.71 -10.36 16.47
CA VAL A 69 -11.20 -9.76 17.72
C VAL A 69 -10.34 -10.75 18.53
N GLU A 70 -10.49 -12.06 18.31
CA GLU A 70 -9.75 -13.09 19.05
C GLU A 70 -8.42 -13.48 18.39
N ASP A 71 -8.12 -12.98 17.19
CA ASP A 71 -6.87 -13.26 16.50
C ASP A 71 -5.69 -12.56 17.20
N GLU A 72 -4.64 -13.33 17.49
CA GLU A 72 -3.35 -12.82 18.03
C GLU A 72 -2.80 -11.62 17.26
N ARG A 73 -3.08 -11.53 15.96
CA ARG A 73 -2.61 -10.46 15.06
C ARG A 73 -3.39 -9.15 15.24
N THR A 74 -4.62 -9.19 15.77
CA THR A 74 -5.41 -7.98 16.02
C THR A 74 -5.21 -7.43 17.44
N LYS A 75 -4.66 -8.23 18.35
CA LYS A 75 -4.39 -7.83 19.75
C LYS A 75 -3.58 -6.55 19.89
N SER A 76 -2.61 -6.30 19.01
CA SER A 76 -1.85 -5.05 19.05
C SER A 76 -2.72 -3.83 18.79
N PHE A 77 -3.73 -3.95 17.92
CA PHE A 77 -4.63 -2.85 17.63
C PHE A 77 -5.68 -2.69 18.74
N VAL A 78 -6.24 -3.80 19.23
CA VAL A 78 -7.13 -3.80 20.41
C VAL A 78 -6.45 -3.12 21.60
N HIS A 79 -5.19 -3.49 21.88
CA HIS A 79 -4.41 -2.86 22.96
C HIS A 79 -4.30 -1.34 22.81
N ILE A 80 -4.06 -0.84 21.58
CA ILE A 80 -4.03 0.62 21.33
C ILE A 80 -5.40 1.25 21.64
N LEU A 81 -6.50 0.62 21.23
CA LEU A 81 -7.85 1.12 21.50
C LEU A 81 -8.17 1.11 23.00
N ASP A 82 -7.74 0.07 23.73
CA ASP A 82 -7.95 -0.05 25.18
C ASP A 82 -7.23 1.05 25.97
N ILE A 83 -6.01 1.41 25.55
CA ILE A 83 -5.23 2.44 26.23
C ILE A 83 -5.56 3.86 25.75
N LEU A 84 -6.18 4.02 24.57
CA LEU A 84 -6.45 5.33 23.96
C LEU A 84 -7.17 6.33 24.89
N PRO A 85 -8.18 5.94 25.71
CA PRO A 85 -8.82 6.86 26.66
C PRO A 85 -7.87 7.46 27.70
N LEU A 86 -6.69 6.85 27.90
CA LEU A 86 -5.68 7.27 28.88
C LEU A 86 -4.54 8.08 28.23
N LEU A 87 -4.60 8.33 26.92
CA LEU A 87 -3.56 9.02 26.17
C LEU A 87 -3.91 10.49 25.88
N ASN A 88 -2.90 11.35 25.88
CA ASN A 88 -3.01 12.76 25.50
C ASN A 88 -2.89 12.95 23.97
N ILE A 89 -3.71 12.22 23.21
CA ILE A 89 -3.72 12.28 21.74
C ILE A 89 -4.85 13.17 21.26
N GLU A 90 -4.56 14.04 20.30
CA GLU A 90 -5.50 14.94 19.64
C GLU A 90 -5.82 14.52 18.20
N LYS A 91 -4.88 13.86 17.50
CA LYS A 91 -5.04 13.48 16.10
C LYS A 91 -4.66 12.03 15.86
N ILE A 92 -5.43 11.34 15.03
CA ILE A 92 -5.16 9.96 14.63
C ILE A 92 -5.36 9.82 13.13
N LEU A 93 -4.43 9.16 12.46
CA LEU A 93 -4.60 8.68 11.09
C LEU A 93 -4.35 7.17 11.07
N ILE A 94 -5.33 6.45 10.52
CA ILE A 94 -5.29 5.00 10.35
C ILE A 94 -5.35 4.71 8.86
N GLU A 95 -4.44 3.87 8.37
CA GLU A 95 -4.56 3.21 7.08
C GLU A 95 -4.84 1.72 7.29
N ASN A 96 -5.74 1.16 6.49
CA ASN A 96 -6.08 -0.25 6.52
C ASN A 96 -6.51 -0.74 5.12
N VAL A 97 -6.70 -2.05 4.95
CA VAL A 97 -7.13 -2.62 3.67
C VAL A 97 -8.61 -2.31 3.38
N LYS A 98 -8.97 -2.28 2.10
CA LYS A 98 -10.38 -2.28 1.68
C LYS A 98 -11.09 -3.54 2.20
N GLY A 99 -12.25 -3.37 2.80
CA GLY A 99 -13.00 -4.40 3.54
C GLY A 99 -12.91 -4.23 5.05
N PHE A 100 -11.96 -3.43 5.56
CA PHE A 100 -11.90 -3.10 7.00
C PHE A 100 -13.15 -2.34 7.47
N GLU A 101 -13.74 -1.51 6.61
CA GLU A 101 -14.94 -0.72 6.88
C GLU A 101 -16.17 -1.56 7.28
N THR A 102 -16.18 -2.85 6.96
CA THR A 102 -17.27 -3.78 7.31
C THR A 102 -16.90 -4.72 8.47
N SER A 103 -15.78 -4.49 9.15
CA SER A 103 -15.28 -5.39 10.21
C SER A 103 -15.76 -4.99 11.62
N GLN A 104 -15.82 -5.96 12.53
CA GLN A 104 -16.06 -5.71 13.97
C GLN A 104 -14.96 -4.82 14.57
N MET A 105 -13.73 -4.93 14.06
CA MET A 105 -12.62 -4.10 14.50
C MET A 105 -12.82 -2.62 14.16
N ARG A 106 -13.44 -2.32 13.02
CA ARG A 106 -13.85 -0.96 12.68
C ARG A 106 -14.94 -0.46 13.63
N GLU A 107 -15.92 -1.28 13.98
CA GLU A 107 -16.95 -0.91 14.97
C GLU A 107 -16.31 -0.56 16.32
N LEU A 108 -15.37 -1.37 16.80
CA LEU A 108 -14.62 -1.12 18.04
C LEU A 108 -13.81 0.18 17.96
N LEU A 109 -13.13 0.43 16.84
CA LEU A 109 -12.40 1.67 16.58
C LEU A 109 -13.32 2.88 16.71
N ILE A 110 -14.44 2.90 15.98
CA ILE A 110 -15.37 4.04 15.97
C ILE A 110 -16.00 4.27 17.34
N ALA A 111 -16.39 3.19 18.04
CA ALA A 111 -16.93 3.28 19.40
C ALA A 111 -15.90 3.91 20.36
N THR A 112 -14.63 3.51 20.25
CA THR A 112 -13.54 4.02 21.07
C THR A 112 -13.25 5.50 20.77
N LEU A 113 -13.16 5.87 19.48
CA LEU A 113 -12.96 7.26 19.06
C LEU A 113 -14.07 8.16 19.58
N THR A 114 -15.33 7.74 19.43
CA THR A 114 -16.51 8.49 19.90
C THR A 114 -16.48 8.67 21.41
N LYS A 115 -16.20 7.59 22.17
CA LYS A 115 -16.05 7.63 23.63
C LYS A 115 -14.95 8.59 24.09
N CYS A 116 -13.87 8.69 23.31
CA CYS A 116 -12.75 9.59 23.58
C CYS A 116 -12.97 11.03 23.08
N GLY A 117 -14.14 11.35 22.51
CA GLY A 117 -14.49 12.69 22.03
C GLY A 117 -13.82 13.09 20.71
N PHE A 118 -13.39 12.13 19.89
CA PHE A 118 -12.90 12.43 18.54
C PHE A 118 -14.07 12.60 17.56
N VAL A 119 -13.96 13.58 16.68
CA VAL A 119 -14.67 13.63 15.40
C VAL A 119 -13.83 12.88 14.37
N TYR A 120 -14.45 12.08 13.51
CA TYR A 120 -13.73 11.30 12.51
C TYR A 120 -14.36 11.39 11.11
N GLN A 121 -13.58 11.06 10.09
CA GLN A 121 -14.03 10.82 8.73
C GLN A 121 -13.29 9.61 8.15
N GLU A 122 -14.04 8.72 7.51
CA GLU A 122 -13.53 7.52 6.86
C GLU A 122 -13.49 7.67 5.34
N PHE A 123 -12.51 7.04 4.71
CA PHE A 123 -12.35 7.05 3.27
C PHE A 123 -11.97 5.68 2.70
N ILE A 124 -12.32 5.43 1.44
CA ILE A 124 -11.71 4.40 0.59
C ILE A 124 -11.10 5.11 -0.61
N LEU A 125 -9.79 5.29 -0.60
CA LEU A 125 -9.07 6.06 -1.62
C LEU A 125 -8.20 5.17 -2.48
N ASN A 126 -7.88 5.64 -3.69
CA ASN A 126 -6.98 4.98 -4.64
C ASN A 126 -5.97 6.01 -5.18
N PRO A 127 -4.65 5.71 -5.23
CA PRO A 127 -3.66 6.64 -5.78
C PRO A 127 -3.95 7.14 -7.21
N THR A 128 -4.70 6.38 -8.01
CA THR A 128 -5.16 6.84 -9.34
C THR A 128 -5.98 8.14 -9.29
N GLN A 129 -6.62 8.45 -8.16
CA GLN A 129 -7.37 9.71 -7.95
C GLN A 129 -6.47 10.94 -7.85
N ILE A 130 -5.17 10.74 -7.57
CA ILE A 130 -4.16 11.80 -7.51
C ILE A 130 -3.11 11.64 -8.62
N GLY A 131 -3.47 10.97 -9.71
CA GLY A 131 -2.65 10.83 -10.91
C GLY A 131 -1.57 9.74 -10.86
N VAL A 132 -1.45 8.97 -9.78
CA VAL A 132 -0.44 7.91 -9.66
C VAL A 132 -0.91 6.67 -10.44
N PRO A 133 -0.10 6.10 -11.35
CA PRO A 133 -0.51 5.00 -12.22
C PRO A 133 -0.44 3.64 -11.52
N ASN A 134 -1.11 3.51 -10.37
CA ASN A 134 -1.12 2.29 -9.56
C ASN A 134 -2.44 2.16 -8.81
N SER A 135 -3.12 1.04 -9.02
CA SER A 135 -4.35 0.71 -8.31
C SER A 135 -4.03 0.22 -6.90
N ARG A 136 -4.39 0.98 -5.87
CA ARG A 136 -4.18 0.58 -4.47
C ARG A 136 -5.27 1.11 -3.55
N HIS A 137 -6.46 0.50 -3.63
CA HIS A 137 -7.55 0.85 -2.72
C HIS A 137 -7.18 0.59 -1.25
N ARG A 138 -7.36 1.60 -0.41
CA ARG A 138 -7.14 1.53 1.04
C ARG A 138 -8.21 2.27 1.82
N TYR A 139 -8.55 1.70 2.96
CA TYR A 139 -9.32 2.36 3.99
C TYR A 139 -8.43 3.37 4.71
N TYR A 140 -8.97 4.56 4.94
CA TYR A 140 -8.38 5.56 5.80
C TYR A 140 -9.39 6.04 6.82
N CYS A 141 -8.95 6.29 8.06
CA CYS A 141 -9.74 6.98 9.07
C CYS A 141 -8.90 8.10 9.66
N LEU A 142 -9.39 9.32 9.52
CA LEU A 142 -8.83 10.50 10.16
C LEU A 142 -9.70 10.82 11.37
N ALA A 143 -9.10 11.05 12.53
CA ALA A 143 -9.81 11.45 13.74
C ALA A 143 -9.12 12.64 14.42
N SER A 144 -9.89 13.59 14.93
CA SER A 144 -9.41 14.82 15.57
C SER A 144 -10.29 15.21 16.77
N LYS A 145 -9.68 15.71 17.85
CA LYS A 145 -10.37 16.35 18.98
C LYS A 145 -10.60 17.86 18.79
N SER A 146 -10.13 18.45 17.70
CA SER A 146 -10.21 19.91 17.47
C SER A 146 -11.65 20.40 17.35
N VAL A 147 -11.94 21.54 18.00
CA VAL A 147 -13.25 22.21 18.02
C VAL A 147 -13.67 22.69 16.62
N ASN A 148 -12.71 22.98 15.73
CA ASN A 148 -12.97 23.39 14.34
C ASN A 148 -13.00 22.21 13.35
N GLY A 149 -13.00 20.97 13.86
CA GLY A 149 -13.15 19.76 13.05
C GLY A 149 -12.17 19.63 11.89
N PHE A 150 -12.67 19.11 10.78
CA PHE A 150 -11.97 19.02 9.51
C PHE A 150 -12.32 20.22 8.62
N PRO A 151 -11.43 20.65 7.69
CA PRO A 151 -11.74 21.71 6.71
C PRO A 151 -12.74 21.26 5.63
N PHE A 152 -13.43 20.14 5.85
CA PHE A 152 -14.39 19.53 4.96
C PHE A 152 -15.52 18.90 5.78
N GLU A 153 -16.69 18.73 5.15
CA GLU A 153 -17.83 18.09 5.79
C GLU A 153 -17.51 16.65 6.21
N THR A 154 -17.88 16.28 7.42
CA THR A 154 -17.79 14.89 7.90
C THR A 154 -19.10 14.15 7.68
N GLY A 155 -19.07 12.86 7.44
CA GLY A 155 -20.28 12.07 7.26
C GLY A 155 -19.99 10.59 6.95
N PRO A 156 -20.81 9.96 6.10
CA PRO A 156 -20.59 8.59 5.65
C PRO A 156 -19.20 8.40 5.04
N LEU A 157 -18.79 7.13 4.89
CA LEU A 157 -17.55 6.76 4.21
C LEU A 157 -17.48 7.40 2.81
N LYS A 158 -16.36 8.07 2.53
CA LYS A 158 -16.14 8.79 1.26
C LYS A 158 -15.21 8.00 0.35
N SER A 159 -15.48 8.00 -0.95
CA SER A 159 -14.61 7.37 -1.95
C SER A 159 -13.67 8.35 -2.65
N GLU A 160 -13.72 9.64 -2.31
CA GLU A 160 -13.01 10.72 -2.99
C GLU A 160 -12.37 11.67 -1.98
N LEU A 161 -11.35 12.40 -2.44
CA LEU A 161 -10.65 13.39 -1.62
C LEU A 161 -11.50 14.65 -1.43
N PRO A 162 -11.47 15.30 -0.25
CA PRO A 162 -12.34 16.45 0.05
C PRO A 162 -12.09 17.76 -0.73
N SER A 163 -11.29 17.75 -1.80
CA SER A 163 -10.88 18.96 -2.54
C SER A 163 -10.53 18.72 -4.01
N SER A 164 -10.85 17.55 -4.58
CA SER A 164 -10.78 17.38 -6.03
C SER A 164 -11.94 18.15 -6.66
N SER A 165 -11.67 19.36 -7.15
CA SER A 165 -12.52 20.00 -8.14
C SER A 165 -12.78 19.00 -9.27
N GLU A 166 -14.06 18.82 -9.64
CA GLU A 166 -14.62 17.84 -10.61
C GLU A 166 -14.10 17.93 -12.07
N SER A 167 -12.87 18.42 -12.29
CA SER A 167 -12.38 18.81 -13.62
C SER A 167 -10.91 18.46 -13.92
N ALA A 168 -10.17 17.82 -13.01
CA ALA A 168 -8.77 17.43 -13.27
C ALA A 168 -8.57 15.93 -13.59
N GLU A 169 -9.64 15.15 -13.66
CA GLU A 169 -9.63 13.74 -13.23
C GLU A 169 -9.14 12.68 -14.22
N LYS A 170 -8.64 13.03 -15.41
CA LYS A 170 -7.94 12.06 -16.28
C LYS A 170 -6.75 12.61 -17.09
N GLU A 171 -6.64 13.92 -17.29
CA GLU A 171 -5.58 14.49 -18.14
C GLU A 171 -4.20 14.54 -17.48
N ASN A 172 -4.11 14.38 -16.15
CA ASN A 172 -2.85 14.51 -15.40
C ASN A 172 -2.33 13.19 -14.76
N CYS A 173 -2.78 12.02 -15.23
CA CYS A 173 -2.17 10.77 -14.75
C CYS A 173 -0.73 10.65 -15.26
N PHE A 174 0.21 10.43 -14.33
CA PHE A 174 1.57 10.07 -14.70
C PHE A 174 1.56 8.76 -15.48
N LYS A 175 2.47 8.65 -16.43
CA LYS A 175 2.65 7.42 -17.22
C LYS A 175 3.68 6.52 -16.57
N ILE A 176 3.57 5.21 -16.83
CA ILE A 176 4.59 4.23 -16.41
C ILE A 176 5.98 4.63 -16.94
N SER A 177 6.09 5.29 -18.10
CA SER A 177 7.38 5.81 -18.59
C SER A 177 8.13 6.73 -17.62
N GLN A 178 7.42 7.42 -16.70
CA GLN A 178 8.04 8.28 -15.68
C GLN A 178 8.46 7.50 -14.42
N ILE A 179 8.07 6.24 -14.32
CA ILE A 179 8.37 5.34 -13.21
C ILE A 179 9.62 4.52 -13.50
N ILE A 180 9.78 4.07 -14.76
CA ILE A 180 10.81 3.12 -15.18
C ILE A 180 12.22 3.65 -14.92
N GLU A 181 13.11 2.76 -14.46
CA GLU A 181 14.53 3.07 -14.32
C GLU A 181 15.27 2.98 -15.66
N HIS A 182 16.25 3.87 -15.83
CA HIS A 182 17.16 3.87 -16.97
C HIS A 182 18.59 3.63 -16.49
N ASN A 183 19.41 2.96 -17.30
CA ASN A 183 20.83 2.71 -17.03
C ASN A 183 21.11 1.87 -15.76
N VAL A 184 20.25 0.91 -15.45
CA VAL A 184 20.43 -0.07 -14.37
C VAL A 184 20.48 -1.50 -14.95
N ASP A 185 21.11 -2.43 -14.23
CA ASP A 185 21.09 -3.85 -14.62
C ASP A 185 19.70 -4.45 -14.37
N LEU A 186 18.98 -4.70 -15.46
CA LEU A 186 17.63 -5.26 -15.43
C LEU A 186 17.60 -6.79 -15.56
N ASN A 187 18.74 -7.44 -15.79
CA ASN A 187 18.82 -8.89 -16.00
C ASN A 187 18.12 -9.72 -14.90
N PRO A 188 18.26 -9.37 -13.59
CA PRO A 188 17.62 -10.13 -12.52
C PRO A 188 16.08 -10.06 -12.50
N PHE A 189 15.48 -9.12 -13.24
CA PHE A 189 14.05 -8.87 -13.19
C PHE A 189 13.26 -9.48 -14.35
N TYR A 190 13.92 -9.95 -15.41
CA TYR A 190 13.23 -10.63 -16.52
C TYR A 190 12.56 -11.91 -16.04
N LEU A 191 11.36 -12.18 -16.58
CA LEU A 191 10.62 -13.39 -16.28
C LEU A 191 11.34 -14.61 -16.83
N ASP A 192 11.52 -15.63 -15.98
CA ASP A 192 12.14 -16.88 -16.40
C ASP A 192 11.18 -17.74 -17.26
N ASP A 193 11.75 -18.75 -17.93
CA ASP A 193 10.98 -19.69 -18.75
C ASP A 193 9.92 -20.47 -17.95
N LYS A 194 10.11 -20.64 -16.65
CA LYS A 194 9.14 -21.35 -15.80
C LYS A 194 7.88 -20.51 -15.63
N ILE A 195 8.02 -19.21 -15.43
CA ILE A 195 6.93 -18.24 -15.33
C ILE A 195 6.25 -18.08 -16.69
N LEU A 196 7.02 -17.82 -17.74
CA LEU A 196 6.50 -17.65 -19.10
C LEU A 196 5.69 -18.87 -19.54
N ARG A 197 6.17 -20.08 -19.26
CA ARG A 197 5.47 -21.33 -19.61
C ARG A 197 4.10 -21.48 -18.94
N LYS A 198 3.98 -21.05 -17.68
CA LYS A 198 2.83 -21.39 -16.82
C LYS A 198 1.83 -20.27 -16.63
N HIS A 199 2.27 -19.01 -16.77
CA HIS A 199 1.51 -17.87 -16.26
C HIS A 199 1.33 -16.74 -17.27
N LEU A 200 1.82 -16.85 -18.51
CA LEU A 200 1.70 -15.79 -19.51
C LEU A 200 0.23 -15.32 -19.70
N ASN A 201 -0.72 -16.24 -19.60
CA ASN A 201 -2.16 -15.97 -19.75
C ASN A 201 -2.80 -15.22 -18.57
N VAL A 202 -2.13 -15.11 -17.44
CA VAL A 202 -2.63 -14.41 -16.23
C VAL A 202 -1.82 -13.16 -15.89
N LEU A 203 -0.86 -12.78 -16.74
CA LEU A 203 -0.07 -11.57 -16.55
C LEU A 203 -0.89 -10.33 -16.94
N ASP A 204 -0.89 -9.36 -16.04
CA ASP A 204 -1.24 -7.97 -16.36
C ASP A 204 0.04 -7.26 -16.82
N ILE A 205 0.05 -6.75 -18.06
CA ILE A 205 1.25 -6.18 -18.70
C ILE A 205 1.09 -4.66 -18.81
N CYS A 206 2.04 -3.93 -18.26
CA CYS A 206 2.21 -2.50 -18.43
C CYS A 206 3.19 -2.18 -19.57
N PHE A 207 2.94 -1.06 -20.22
CA PHE A 207 3.73 -0.46 -21.31
C PHE A 207 4.15 0.95 -20.92
N PHE A 208 5.04 1.58 -21.70
CA PHE A 208 5.47 2.97 -21.45
C PHE A 208 4.30 3.96 -21.33
N ASN A 209 3.25 3.79 -22.13
CA ASN A 209 2.09 4.68 -22.14
C ASN A 209 0.99 4.28 -21.15
N SER A 210 1.15 3.17 -20.41
CA SER A 210 0.17 2.77 -19.40
C SER A 210 0.02 3.86 -18.34
N ILE A 211 -1.23 4.14 -17.97
CA ILE A 211 -1.61 5.11 -16.92
C ILE A 211 -2.12 4.41 -15.65
N ASN A 212 -1.96 3.09 -15.56
CA ASN A 212 -2.33 2.29 -14.40
C ASN A 212 -1.51 0.99 -14.36
N SER A 213 -1.41 0.43 -13.16
CA SER A 213 -0.91 -0.91 -12.87
C SER A 213 -1.81 -1.57 -11.82
N CYS A 214 -1.76 -2.89 -11.74
CA CYS A 214 -2.34 -3.66 -10.65
C CYS A 214 -1.65 -3.37 -9.31
N CYS A 215 -2.36 -3.66 -8.21
CA CYS A 215 -1.87 -3.49 -6.84
C CYS A 215 -0.69 -4.42 -6.56
N PHE A 216 0.43 -3.86 -6.12
CA PHE A 216 1.58 -4.64 -5.65
C PHE A 216 1.34 -5.20 -4.25
N THR A 217 1.43 -6.52 -4.14
CA THR A 217 1.27 -7.27 -2.88
C THR A 217 2.63 -7.70 -2.33
N LYS A 218 2.67 -8.13 -1.06
CA LYS A 218 3.87 -8.73 -0.44
C LYS A 218 4.39 -9.98 -1.15
N ALA A 219 3.58 -10.59 -2.01
CA ALA A 219 3.86 -11.81 -2.74
C ALA A 219 4.43 -11.55 -4.15
N TYR A 220 4.55 -10.29 -4.57
CA TYR A 220 5.10 -9.91 -5.87
C TYR A 220 6.51 -10.47 -6.08
N GLY A 221 6.78 -11.01 -7.27
CA GLY A 221 8.01 -11.72 -7.60
C GLY A 221 8.10 -13.16 -7.07
N ARG A 222 7.14 -13.61 -6.22
CA ARG A 222 7.06 -14.99 -5.73
C ARG A 222 5.85 -15.74 -6.27
N TYR A 223 4.70 -15.08 -6.25
CA TYR A 223 3.48 -15.52 -6.92
C TYR A 223 3.23 -14.59 -8.09
N ILE A 224 2.56 -15.10 -9.13
CA ILE A 224 2.38 -14.36 -10.38
C ILE A 224 1.00 -13.72 -10.41
N GLU A 225 -0.03 -14.56 -10.36
CA GLU A 225 -1.42 -14.11 -10.45
C GLU A 225 -1.81 -13.20 -9.28
N GLY A 226 -2.40 -12.04 -9.59
CA GLY A 226 -2.98 -11.13 -8.61
C GLY A 226 -1.98 -10.42 -7.68
N THR A 227 -0.68 -10.45 -7.99
CA THR A 227 0.33 -9.85 -7.11
C THR A 227 0.87 -8.49 -7.54
N GLY A 228 0.62 -8.10 -8.78
CA GLY A 228 1.11 -6.87 -9.41
C GLY A 228 1.32 -7.07 -10.91
N SER A 229 1.42 -5.98 -11.67
CA SER A 229 1.69 -6.02 -13.11
C SER A 229 3.16 -6.35 -13.40
N VAL A 230 3.45 -6.77 -14.63
CA VAL A 230 4.80 -6.84 -15.20
C VAL A 230 4.96 -5.76 -16.27
N PHE A 231 6.18 -5.53 -16.74
CA PHE A 231 6.48 -4.48 -17.71
C PHE A 231 7.21 -5.04 -18.94
N THR A 232 6.95 -4.43 -20.09
CA THR A 232 7.76 -4.59 -21.30
C THR A 232 7.92 -3.27 -22.05
N GLU A 233 9.07 -3.14 -22.72
CA GLU A 233 9.36 -2.04 -23.65
C GLU A 233 8.75 -2.26 -25.05
N LYS A 234 8.22 -3.46 -25.32
CA LYS A 234 7.54 -3.75 -26.59
C LYS A 234 6.25 -2.95 -26.71
N SER A 235 5.82 -2.67 -27.94
CA SER A 235 4.53 -2.03 -28.16
C SER A 235 3.39 -2.98 -27.85
N GLU A 236 2.22 -2.41 -27.53
CA GLU A 236 1.03 -3.20 -27.21
C GLU A 236 0.61 -4.08 -28.40
N GLU A 237 0.71 -3.57 -29.62
CA GLU A 237 0.39 -4.30 -30.85
C GLU A 237 1.33 -5.50 -31.03
N PHE A 238 2.62 -5.34 -30.73
CA PHE A 238 3.59 -6.43 -30.79
C PHE A 238 3.27 -7.52 -29.78
N VAL A 239 2.92 -7.15 -28.54
CA VAL A 239 2.53 -8.12 -27.50
C VAL A 239 1.27 -8.88 -27.91
N GLN A 240 0.26 -8.18 -28.43
CA GLN A 240 -0.98 -8.81 -28.90
C GLN A 240 -0.72 -9.82 -30.03
N GLU A 241 0.15 -9.49 -30.99
CA GLU A 241 0.51 -10.40 -32.08
C GLU A 241 1.25 -11.64 -31.57
N ILE A 242 2.21 -11.47 -30.66
CA ILE A 242 2.91 -12.61 -30.04
C ILE A 242 1.95 -13.48 -29.22
N TYR A 243 1.01 -12.89 -28.48
CA TYR A 243 -0.01 -13.63 -27.75
C TYR A 243 -0.88 -14.47 -28.69
N LYS A 244 -1.31 -13.89 -29.81
CA LYS A 244 -2.10 -14.59 -30.85
C LYS A 244 -1.34 -15.79 -31.42
N GLN A 245 -0.05 -15.65 -31.69
CA GLN A 245 0.79 -16.75 -32.18
C GLN A 245 1.02 -17.80 -31.09
N ALA A 246 1.40 -17.38 -29.88
CA ALA A 246 1.72 -18.28 -28.77
C ALA A 246 0.51 -19.11 -28.36
N PHE A 247 -0.69 -18.52 -28.28
CA PHE A 247 -1.92 -19.26 -27.97
C PHE A 247 -2.46 -20.11 -29.12
N GLY A 248 -1.89 -19.98 -30.33
CA GLY A 248 -2.08 -20.94 -31.41
C GLY A 248 -1.19 -22.19 -31.29
N CYS A 249 -0.15 -22.12 -30.47
CA CYS A 249 0.72 -23.25 -30.16
C CYS A 249 0.22 -24.06 -28.96
N GLU A 250 0.72 -25.29 -28.81
CA GLU A 250 0.52 -26.05 -27.58
C GLU A 250 1.14 -25.30 -26.39
N ALA A 251 0.34 -25.08 -25.35
CA ALA A 251 0.73 -24.31 -24.17
C ALA A 251 1.98 -24.91 -23.52
N GLY A 252 3.04 -24.09 -23.46
CA GLY A 252 4.30 -24.45 -22.83
C GLY A 252 5.26 -25.30 -23.67
N SER A 253 4.95 -25.53 -24.96
CA SER A 253 5.88 -26.04 -25.96
C SER A 253 7.12 -25.13 -26.14
N GLU A 254 8.16 -25.64 -26.80
CA GLU A 254 9.36 -24.82 -27.06
C GLU A 254 9.06 -23.66 -28.01
N GLU A 255 8.15 -23.84 -28.96
CA GLU A 255 7.70 -22.76 -29.85
C GLU A 255 6.93 -21.68 -29.08
N TYR A 256 6.05 -22.10 -28.17
CA TYR A 256 5.37 -21.19 -27.24
C TYR A 256 6.37 -20.35 -26.44
N LEU A 257 7.42 -20.99 -25.90
CA LEU A 257 8.46 -20.28 -25.16
C LEU A 257 9.31 -19.36 -26.03
N ARG A 258 9.66 -19.80 -27.24
CA ARG A 258 10.39 -18.98 -28.21
C ARG A 258 9.64 -17.69 -28.54
N LEU A 259 8.31 -17.77 -28.65
CA LEU A 259 7.44 -16.61 -28.81
C LEU A 259 7.39 -15.77 -27.53
N ALA A 260 7.14 -16.39 -26.38
CA ALA A 260 7.04 -15.68 -25.09
C ALA A 260 8.32 -14.90 -24.72
N ARG A 261 9.51 -15.47 -24.99
CA ARG A 261 10.80 -14.81 -24.74
C ARG A 261 10.96 -13.49 -25.52
N GLN A 262 10.35 -13.36 -26.70
CA GLN A 262 10.42 -12.12 -27.50
C GLN A 262 9.72 -10.93 -26.84
N LEU A 263 8.82 -11.20 -25.89
CA LEU A 263 8.10 -10.16 -25.16
C LEU A 263 9.02 -9.40 -24.20
N ASN A 264 10.18 -9.94 -23.81
CA ASN A 264 11.10 -9.32 -22.86
C ASN A 264 10.38 -8.81 -21.60
N LEU A 265 9.47 -9.61 -21.04
CA LEU A 265 8.71 -9.25 -19.86
C LEU A 265 9.62 -9.27 -18.63
N ARG A 266 9.48 -8.25 -17.78
CA ARG A 266 10.19 -8.18 -16.50
C ARG A 266 9.27 -7.72 -15.38
N PHE A 267 9.61 -8.10 -14.15
CA PHE A 267 9.06 -7.46 -12.98
C PHE A 267 9.49 -5.99 -12.90
N PHE A 268 8.68 -5.17 -12.25
CA PHE A 268 9.10 -3.86 -11.80
C PHE A 268 10.19 -4.02 -10.73
N THR A 269 11.22 -3.18 -10.78
CA THR A 269 12.28 -3.20 -9.77
C THR A 269 11.75 -2.68 -8.43
N PRO A 270 12.42 -2.98 -7.29
CA PRO A 270 12.07 -2.38 -6.01
C PRO A 270 12.01 -0.84 -6.04
N ARG A 271 12.90 -0.18 -6.80
CA ARG A 271 12.89 1.27 -6.98
C ARG A 271 11.68 1.75 -7.77
N GLU A 272 11.35 1.08 -8.87
CA GLU A 272 10.16 1.41 -9.67
C GLU A 272 8.88 1.25 -8.84
N VAL A 273 8.79 0.19 -8.02
CA VAL A 273 7.68 0.01 -7.07
C VAL A 273 7.68 1.12 -6.01
N CYS A 274 8.84 1.55 -5.48
CA CYS A 274 8.93 2.71 -4.59
C CYS A 274 8.38 3.99 -5.23
N ARG A 275 8.68 4.24 -6.51
CA ARG A 275 8.13 5.39 -7.27
C ARG A 275 6.62 5.29 -7.43
N LEU A 276 6.09 4.11 -7.75
CA LEU A 276 4.63 3.84 -7.80
C LEU A 276 3.95 3.98 -6.43
N MET A 277 4.71 3.91 -5.34
CA MET A 277 4.25 4.18 -3.96
C MET A 277 4.60 5.61 -3.51
N CYS A 278 5.07 6.47 -4.42
CA CYS A 278 5.43 7.87 -4.19
C CYS A 278 6.53 8.09 -3.13
N PHE A 279 7.42 7.12 -2.92
CA PHE A 279 8.62 7.35 -2.11
C PHE A 279 9.56 8.33 -2.84
N PRO A 280 10.27 9.20 -2.10
CA PRO A 280 11.23 10.12 -2.72
C PRO A 280 12.44 9.35 -3.29
N GLU A 281 13.10 9.93 -4.29
CA GLU A 281 14.32 9.33 -4.88
C GLU A 281 15.45 9.15 -3.85
N THR A 282 15.45 9.93 -2.78
CA THR A 282 16.40 9.81 -1.66
C THR A 282 16.16 8.57 -0.79
N PHE A 283 14.96 7.99 -0.81
CA PHE A 283 14.67 6.75 -0.08
C PHE A 283 15.46 5.60 -0.68
N THR A 284 16.31 4.90 0.06
CA THR A 284 17.15 3.82 -0.44
C THR A 284 17.09 2.59 0.47
N PHE A 285 17.52 1.44 -0.05
CA PHE A 285 17.64 0.22 0.73
C PHE A 285 19.09 0.08 1.24
N PRO A 286 19.31 -0.45 2.45
CA PRO A 286 20.64 -0.82 2.92
C PRO A 286 21.34 -1.77 1.94
N LYS A 287 22.67 -1.66 1.83
CA LYS A 287 23.51 -2.58 1.05
C LYS A 287 23.74 -3.90 1.76
#